data_AF-A0A2N1KQC8-F1
#
_entry.id   AF-A0A2N1KQC8-F1
#
_cell.length_a   1.000
_cell.length_b   1.000
_cell.length_c   1.000
_cell.angle_alpha   90.00
_cell.angle_beta   90.00
_cell.angle_gamma   90.00
#
_symmetry.space_group_name_H-M   'P 1'
#
loop_
_entity.id
_entity.type
_entity.pdbx_description
1 polymer ?
#
loop_
_entity_poly.entity_id
_entity_poly.type
_entity_poly.pdbx_seq_one_letter_code
_entity_poly.pdbx_strand_id
1 'polypeptide(L)'
;MKSNLLAISLMIALASCQSSPKKQEAQTSTTDTTLIAAEETQVLENPSDAYFDQALVALQTNAPETAVKDLQSGIAALKVEGKNLKGENLSLFDNHLKDLEKLVERAKEKKLTEAELNEAVTAAELTVGHQAIEDILVLPEVTTDPLKVTLNDLEKHVGKMDKSSKEEGLKLINTARTSLDAREKAAKQDAKKMDDRLRQDLKNIQTYIKKHA
;
A
#
# COMPACT_ATOMS: atom_id res chain seq x y z
N MET A 1 -14.90 44.05 -42.41
CA MET A 1 -13.43 43.83 -42.52
C MET A 1 -12.94 43.64 -41.09
N LYS A 2 -12.80 42.40 -40.62
CA LYS A 2 -11.57 41.57 -40.56
C LYS A 2 -10.41 42.22 -39.77
N SER A 3 -9.78 41.38 -38.93
CA SER A 3 -8.63 41.58 -38.01
C SER A 3 -9.06 42.07 -36.63
N ASN A 4 -9.18 41.27 -35.56
CA ASN A 4 -8.46 40.10 -35.05
C ASN A 4 -6.99 40.33 -34.64
N LEU A 5 -6.80 40.15 -33.33
CA LEU A 5 -5.65 39.61 -32.59
C LEU A 5 -4.51 40.53 -32.08
N LEU A 6 -4.28 40.34 -30.76
CA LEU A 6 -3.04 40.45 -29.99
C LEU A 6 -2.54 41.86 -29.64
N ALA A 7 -2.04 42.16 -28.44
CA ALA A 7 -1.29 41.31 -27.51
C ALA A 7 -1.23 41.91 -26.08
N ILE A 8 -1.38 41.01 -25.10
CA ILE A 8 -0.43 40.78 -24.00
C ILE A 8 -0.19 41.97 -23.04
N SER A 9 -0.96 41.97 -21.94
CA SER A 9 -0.55 42.53 -20.65
C SER A 9 -0.59 41.38 -19.63
N LEU A 10 0.55 40.76 -19.38
CA LEU A 10 0.77 39.94 -18.20
C LEU A 10 2.17 40.28 -17.67
N MET A 11 2.20 41.25 -16.76
CA MET A 11 3.39 41.62 -16.02
C MET A 11 3.86 40.48 -15.12
N ILE A 12 5.10 40.05 -15.36
CA ILE A 12 6.18 39.96 -14.37
C ILE A 12 5.77 39.37 -13.00
N ALA A 13 6.02 38.07 -12.83
CA ALA A 13 6.30 37.49 -11.52
C ALA A 13 7.07 36.16 -11.63
N LEU A 14 8.16 36.10 -12.40
CA LEU A 14 9.08 34.95 -12.38
C LEU A 14 10.53 35.40 -12.62
N ALA A 15 11.15 36.01 -11.61
CA ALA A 15 12.60 36.19 -11.57
C ALA A 15 13.09 36.42 -10.13
N SER A 16 13.01 35.40 -9.28
CA SER A 16 13.96 35.22 -8.18
C SER A 16 13.94 33.75 -7.71
N CYS A 17 14.64 32.92 -8.47
CA CYS A 17 15.21 31.67 -7.98
C CYS A 17 16.63 31.61 -8.53
N GLN A 18 17.50 32.41 -7.90
CA GLN A 18 18.95 32.27 -8.04
C GLN A 18 19.38 30.99 -7.33
N SER A 19 19.98 30.10 -8.12
CA SER A 19 20.73 28.89 -7.77
C SER A 19 21.86 29.16 -6.76
N SER A 20 21.88 28.49 -5.60
CA SER A 20 22.75 27.33 -5.25
C SER A 20 23.84 27.70 -4.22
N PRO A 21 24.52 26.77 -3.51
CA PRO A 21 24.15 25.42 -3.06
C PRO A 21 24.45 25.19 -1.56
N LYS A 22 23.57 24.53 -0.82
CA LYS A 22 24.03 23.65 0.27
C LYS A 22 23.35 22.32 0.06
N LYS A 23 24.18 21.34 -0.32
CA LYS A 23 23.89 19.91 -0.19
C LYS A 23 23.43 19.66 1.24
N GLN A 24 22.13 19.75 1.49
CA GLN A 24 21.51 18.80 2.40
C GLN A 24 21.33 17.56 1.55
N GLU A 25 22.34 16.70 1.62
CA GLU A 25 22.06 15.28 1.51
C GLU A 25 20.88 15.04 2.46
N ALA A 26 19.70 14.86 1.89
CA ALA A 26 18.71 14.05 2.54
C ALA A 26 19.45 12.73 2.78
N GLN A 27 20.02 12.61 3.99
CA GLN A 27 20.40 11.32 4.52
C GLN A 27 19.11 10.53 4.46
N THR A 28 19.00 9.74 3.40
CA THR A 28 18.25 8.51 3.41
C THR A 28 18.67 7.85 4.71
N SER A 29 17.81 8.00 5.71
CA SER A 29 17.77 7.07 6.81
C SER A 29 17.46 5.75 6.11
N THR A 30 18.51 5.05 5.71
CA THR A 30 18.41 3.65 5.36
C THR A 30 18.05 3.00 6.67
N THR A 31 16.74 2.91 6.92
CA THR A 31 16.17 1.97 7.86
C THR A 31 16.89 0.67 7.55
N ASP A 32 17.72 0.21 8.48
CA ASP A 32 18.54 -0.99 8.34
C ASP A 32 17.63 -2.20 8.49
N THR A 33 16.72 -2.35 7.53
CA THR A 33 16.01 -3.59 7.26
C THR A 33 16.84 -4.30 6.22
N THR A 34 17.65 -5.26 6.66
CA THR A 34 18.27 -6.22 5.74
C THR A 34 17.15 -7.03 5.11
N LEU A 35 16.63 -6.53 3.99
CA LEU A 35 15.61 -7.22 3.19
C LEU A 35 16.32 -8.35 2.46
N ILE A 36 16.00 -9.60 2.81
CA ILE A 36 16.37 -10.74 1.99
C ILE A 36 15.54 -10.64 0.72
N ALA A 37 16.19 -10.61 -0.44
CA ALA A 37 15.50 -10.62 -1.71
C ALA A 37 14.62 -11.87 -1.79
N ALA A 38 13.31 -11.70 -1.85
CA ALA A 38 12.39 -12.79 -2.13
C ALA A 38 12.74 -13.36 -3.51
N GLU A 39 12.91 -14.67 -3.60
CA GLU A 39 13.15 -15.38 -4.86
C GLU A 39 12.00 -15.14 -5.86
N GLU A 40 12.34 -15.36 -7.14
CA GLU A 40 11.60 -14.96 -8.34
C GLU A 40 10.07 -15.10 -8.25
N THR A 41 9.41 -13.99 -8.56
CA THR A 41 7.96 -13.86 -8.72
C THR A 41 7.43 -14.93 -9.67
N GLN A 42 6.57 -15.82 -9.16
CA GLN A 42 5.69 -16.59 -10.03
C GLN A 42 4.84 -15.63 -10.86
N VAL A 43 4.86 -15.80 -12.17
CA VAL A 43 3.95 -15.08 -13.07
C VAL A 43 2.55 -15.63 -12.82
N LEU A 44 1.65 -14.76 -12.34
CA LEU A 44 0.24 -15.11 -12.24
C LEU A 44 -0.35 -15.10 -13.65
N GLU A 45 -0.59 -16.29 -14.21
CA GLU A 45 -1.35 -16.40 -15.46
C GLU A 45 -2.80 -15.96 -15.21
N ASN A 46 -3.24 -14.93 -15.91
CA ASN A 46 -4.60 -14.40 -15.86
C ASN A 46 -5.26 -14.45 -17.25
N PRO A 47 -5.60 -15.64 -17.76
CA PRO A 47 -6.23 -15.79 -19.08
C PRO A 47 -7.59 -15.10 -19.20
N SER A 48 -8.27 -14.78 -18.10
CA SER A 48 -9.55 -14.08 -18.11
C SER A 48 -9.45 -12.63 -18.62
N ASP A 49 -8.35 -11.92 -18.34
CA ASP A 49 -8.08 -10.54 -18.79
C ASP A 49 -8.32 -10.36 -20.29
N ALA A 50 -7.73 -11.26 -21.10
CA ALA A 50 -7.80 -11.15 -22.55
C ALA A 50 -9.24 -11.25 -23.08
N TYR A 51 -10.09 -12.02 -22.41
CA TYR A 51 -11.51 -12.13 -22.78
C TYR A 51 -12.31 -10.92 -22.33
N PHE A 52 -12.05 -10.38 -21.14
CA PHE A 52 -12.74 -9.19 -20.67
C PHE A 52 -12.36 -7.94 -21.46
N ASP A 53 -11.08 -7.79 -21.84
CA ASP A 53 -10.62 -6.75 -22.76
C ASP A 53 -11.36 -6.82 -24.10
N GLN A 54 -11.51 -8.03 -24.66
CA GLN A 54 -12.25 -8.24 -25.91
C GLN A 54 -13.74 -7.91 -25.75
N ALA A 55 -14.35 -8.27 -24.61
CA ALA A 55 -15.72 -7.92 -24.31
C ALA A 55 -15.93 -6.40 -24.21
N LEU A 56 -14.99 -5.66 -23.60
CA LEU A 56 -15.02 -4.20 -23.53
C LEU A 56 -14.91 -3.57 -24.94
N VAL A 57 -13.97 -4.04 -25.77
CA VAL A 57 -13.82 -3.59 -27.17
C VAL A 57 -15.10 -3.88 -27.98
N ALA A 58 -15.73 -5.02 -27.76
CA ALA A 58 -16.98 -5.38 -28.42
C ALA A 58 -18.14 -4.46 -27.99
N LEU A 59 -18.21 -4.04 -26.73
CA LEU A 59 -19.18 -3.03 -26.28
C LEU A 59 -18.93 -1.67 -26.94
N GLN A 60 -17.68 -1.22 -27.02
CA GLN A 60 -17.29 0.04 -27.66
C GLN A 60 -17.63 0.08 -29.15
N THR A 61 -17.52 -1.07 -29.82
CA THR A 61 -17.82 -1.21 -31.25
C THR A 61 -19.27 -1.62 -31.53
N ASN A 62 -20.13 -1.63 -30.50
CA ASN A 62 -21.55 -1.98 -30.58
C ASN A 62 -21.79 -3.38 -31.19
N ALA A 63 -20.97 -4.36 -30.80
CA ALA A 63 -21.02 -5.76 -31.19
C ALA A 63 -21.48 -6.65 -30.01
N PRO A 64 -22.76 -6.60 -29.61
CA PRO A 64 -23.24 -7.23 -28.38
C PRO A 64 -23.14 -8.75 -28.38
N GLU A 65 -23.27 -9.41 -29.53
CA GLU A 65 -23.12 -10.87 -29.63
C GLU A 65 -21.68 -11.32 -29.33
N THR A 66 -20.69 -10.55 -29.80
CA THR A 66 -19.28 -10.76 -29.49
C THR A 66 -19.01 -10.48 -28.01
N ALA A 67 -19.54 -9.36 -27.48
CA ALA A 67 -19.40 -9.01 -26.07
C ALA A 67 -19.95 -10.12 -25.14
N VAL A 68 -21.10 -10.70 -25.46
CA VAL A 68 -21.69 -11.82 -24.71
C VAL A 68 -20.77 -13.04 -24.72
N LYS A 69 -20.25 -13.42 -25.89
CA LYS A 69 -19.38 -14.59 -26.04
C LYS A 69 -18.07 -14.42 -25.26
N ASP A 70 -17.45 -13.26 -25.37
CA ASP A 70 -16.17 -12.99 -24.72
C ASP A 70 -16.36 -12.85 -23.21
N LEU A 71 -17.44 -12.20 -22.76
CA LEU A 71 -17.82 -12.14 -21.33
C LEU A 71 -18.03 -13.54 -20.74
N GLN A 72 -18.72 -14.43 -21.44
CA GLN A 72 -18.91 -15.82 -20.99
C GLN A 72 -17.59 -16.59 -20.93
N SER A 73 -16.69 -16.35 -21.88
CA SER A 73 -15.36 -16.97 -21.91
C SER A 73 -14.48 -16.47 -20.76
N GLY A 74 -14.50 -15.16 -20.49
CA GLY A 74 -13.83 -14.53 -19.35
C GLY A 74 -14.34 -15.07 -18.02
N ILE A 75 -15.65 -15.17 -17.82
CA ILE A 75 -16.24 -15.77 -16.60
C ILE A 75 -15.78 -17.22 -16.42
N ALA A 76 -15.70 -18.00 -17.50
CA ALA A 76 -15.25 -19.39 -17.43
C ALA A 76 -13.76 -19.50 -17.06
N ALA A 77 -12.90 -18.66 -17.64
CA ALA A 77 -11.48 -18.60 -17.30
C ALA A 77 -11.26 -18.14 -15.86
N LEU A 78 -11.96 -17.08 -15.44
CA LEU A 78 -11.89 -16.52 -14.09
C LEU A 78 -12.30 -17.54 -13.02
N LYS A 79 -13.32 -18.38 -13.30
CA LYS A 79 -13.69 -19.51 -12.43
C LYS A 79 -12.55 -20.51 -12.23
N VAL A 80 -11.73 -20.75 -13.26
CA VAL A 80 -10.57 -21.65 -13.16
C VAL A 80 -9.47 -21.02 -12.32
N GLU A 81 -9.23 -19.72 -12.49
CA GLU A 81 -8.26 -18.96 -11.70
C GLU A 81 -8.65 -18.92 -10.21
N GLY A 82 -9.93 -18.68 -9.91
CA GLY A 82 -10.48 -18.63 -8.56
C GLY A 82 -10.67 -19.99 -7.86
N LYS A 83 -10.35 -21.13 -8.50
CA LYS A 83 -10.66 -22.49 -7.97
C LYS A 83 -10.05 -22.80 -6.61
N ASN A 84 -8.96 -22.12 -6.26
CA ASN A 84 -8.20 -22.36 -5.03
C ASN A 84 -8.52 -21.35 -3.91
N LEU A 85 -9.40 -20.38 -4.17
CA LEU A 85 -9.82 -19.40 -3.16
C LEU A 85 -10.48 -20.10 -1.97
N LYS A 86 -10.32 -19.52 -0.78
CA LYS A 86 -10.85 -20.05 0.48
C LYS A 86 -11.46 -18.93 1.32
N GLY A 87 -12.26 -19.31 2.32
CA GLY A 87 -12.76 -18.40 3.35
C GLY A 87 -13.56 -17.22 2.80
N GLU A 88 -13.24 -16.02 3.29
CA GLU A 88 -13.91 -14.77 2.90
C GLU A 88 -13.67 -14.42 1.43
N ASN A 89 -12.44 -14.64 0.92
CA ASN A 89 -12.10 -14.38 -0.48
C ASN A 89 -12.93 -15.24 -1.46
N LEU A 90 -13.17 -16.52 -1.13
CA LEU A 90 -14.08 -17.38 -1.91
C LEU A 90 -15.52 -16.84 -1.91
N SER A 91 -16.01 -16.42 -0.75
CA SER A 91 -17.38 -15.91 -0.61
C SER A 91 -17.57 -14.60 -1.38
N LEU A 92 -16.58 -13.72 -1.35
CA LEU A 92 -16.56 -12.47 -2.09
C LEU A 92 -16.50 -12.72 -3.61
N PHE A 93 -15.61 -13.63 -4.02
CA PHE A 93 -15.46 -14.04 -5.42
C PHE A 93 -16.76 -14.64 -5.98
N ASP A 94 -17.43 -15.52 -5.25
CA ASP A 94 -18.71 -16.11 -5.66
C ASP A 94 -19.81 -15.04 -5.87
N ASN A 95 -19.77 -13.95 -5.11
CA ASN A 95 -20.69 -12.82 -5.30
C ASN A 95 -20.35 -12.04 -6.57
N HIS A 96 -19.06 -11.73 -6.79
CA HIS A 96 -18.61 -11.06 -8.01
C HIS A 96 -18.89 -11.88 -9.27
N LEU A 97 -18.72 -13.21 -9.22
CA LEU A 97 -19.09 -14.10 -10.32
C LEU A 97 -20.58 -14.02 -10.66
N LYS A 98 -21.47 -14.02 -9.65
CA LYS A 98 -22.91 -13.86 -9.88
C LYS A 98 -23.25 -12.52 -10.50
N ASP A 99 -22.54 -11.47 -10.12
CA ASP A 99 -22.76 -10.14 -10.70
C ASP A 99 -22.30 -10.10 -12.17
N LEU A 100 -21.12 -10.65 -12.49
CA LEU A 100 -20.67 -10.84 -13.87
C LEU A 100 -21.65 -11.68 -14.70
N GLU A 101 -22.19 -12.77 -14.13
CA GLU A 101 -23.20 -13.61 -14.80
C GLU A 101 -24.49 -12.82 -15.12
N LYS A 102 -24.92 -11.90 -14.25
CA LYS A 102 -26.06 -11.01 -14.54
C LYS A 102 -25.75 -10.03 -15.66
N LEU A 103 -24.50 -9.59 -15.80
CA LEU A 103 -24.09 -8.69 -16.89
C LEU A 103 -24.21 -9.36 -18.26
N VAL A 104 -24.12 -10.69 -18.35
CA VAL A 104 -24.36 -11.44 -19.59
C VAL A 104 -25.77 -11.19 -20.13
N GLU A 105 -26.79 -11.22 -19.27
CA GLU A 105 -28.16 -10.92 -19.70
C GLU A 105 -28.31 -9.46 -20.12
N ARG A 106 -27.66 -8.54 -19.41
CA ARG A 106 -27.65 -7.12 -19.80
C ARG A 106 -26.96 -6.87 -21.15
N ALA A 107 -25.90 -7.61 -21.44
CA ALA A 107 -25.21 -7.54 -22.73
C ALA A 107 -26.12 -8.05 -23.87
N LYS A 108 -26.83 -9.17 -23.65
CA LYS A 108 -27.85 -9.67 -24.60
C LYS A 108 -28.95 -8.66 -24.87
N GLU A 109 -29.38 -7.93 -23.84
CA GLU A 109 -30.38 -6.86 -23.95
C GLU A 109 -29.83 -5.56 -24.54
N LYS A 110 -28.53 -5.47 -24.86
CA LYS A 110 -27.83 -4.25 -25.30
C LYS A 110 -27.92 -3.10 -24.30
N LYS A 111 -28.00 -3.44 -23.01
CA LYS A 111 -28.09 -2.50 -21.87
C LYS A 111 -26.85 -2.48 -20.99
N LEU A 112 -25.87 -3.35 -21.27
CA LEU A 112 -24.59 -3.35 -20.57
C LEU A 112 -23.74 -2.19 -21.10
N THR A 113 -23.20 -1.39 -20.18
CA THR A 113 -22.23 -0.35 -20.49
C THR A 113 -20.80 -0.81 -20.22
N GLU A 114 -19.83 -0.16 -20.86
CA GLU A 114 -18.40 -0.39 -20.62
C GLU A 114 -18.04 -0.19 -19.15
N ALA A 115 -18.52 0.89 -18.54
CA ALA A 115 -18.24 1.21 -17.14
C ALA A 115 -18.74 0.12 -16.18
N GLU A 116 -19.97 -0.37 -16.39
CA GLU A 116 -20.53 -1.46 -15.59
C GLU A 116 -19.72 -2.76 -15.73
N LEU A 117 -19.29 -3.09 -16.95
CA LEU A 117 -18.45 -4.28 -17.16
C LEU A 117 -17.08 -4.12 -16.50
N ASN A 118 -16.41 -2.99 -16.74
CA ASN A 118 -15.06 -2.74 -16.23
C ASN A 118 -15.03 -2.75 -14.69
N GLU A 119 -16.03 -2.16 -14.03
CA GLU A 119 -16.14 -2.17 -12.56
C GLU A 119 -16.29 -3.60 -12.02
N ALA A 120 -17.20 -4.38 -12.60
CA ALA A 120 -17.45 -5.75 -12.14
C ALA A 120 -16.25 -6.68 -12.37
N VAL A 121 -15.58 -6.55 -13.52
CA VAL A 121 -14.36 -7.31 -13.86
C VAL A 121 -13.24 -6.97 -12.88
N THR A 122 -12.97 -5.67 -12.68
CA THR A 122 -11.92 -5.20 -11.75
C THR A 122 -12.14 -5.76 -10.34
N ALA A 123 -13.37 -5.75 -9.84
CA ALA A 123 -13.67 -6.27 -8.50
C ALA A 123 -13.42 -7.79 -8.39
N ALA A 124 -13.81 -8.55 -9.42
CA ALA A 124 -13.63 -9.99 -9.43
C ALA A 124 -12.15 -10.38 -9.56
N GLU A 125 -11.42 -9.75 -10.49
CA GLU A 125 -9.98 -9.94 -10.71
C GLU A 125 -9.16 -9.54 -9.49
N LEU A 126 -9.50 -8.43 -8.83
CA LEU A 126 -8.80 -8.01 -7.61
C LEU A 126 -8.91 -9.07 -6.51
N THR A 127 -10.04 -9.77 -6.41
CA THR A 127 -10.23 -10.84 -5.41
C THR A 127 -9.31 -12.04 -5.68
N VAL A 128 -9.20 -12.45 -6.96
CA VAL A 128 -8.30 -13.53 -7.38
C VAL A 128 -6.83 -13.11 -7.21
N GLY A 129 -6.48 -11.92 -7.69
CA GLY A 129 -5.14 -11.36 -7.60
C GLY A 129 -4.68 -11.15 -6.17
N HIS A 130 -5.56 -10.71 -5.27
CA HIS A 130 -5.22 -10.52 -3.86
C HIS A 130 -4.80 -11.82 -3.18
N GLN A 131 -5.56 -12.91 -3.34
CA GLN A 131 -5.17 -14.20 -2.77
C GLN A 131 -3.88 -14.74 -3.40
N ALA A 132 -3.72 -14.60 -4.72
CA ALA A 132 -2.49 -15.03 -5.38
C ALA A 132 -1.27 -14.26 -4.87
N ILE A 133 -1.42 -12.95 -4.63
CA ILE A 133 -0.40 -12.10 -3.97
C ILE A 133 -0.14 -12.62 -2.56
N GLU A 134 -1.17 -12.89 -1.74
CA GLU A 134 -0.98 -13.44 -0.40
C GLU A 134 -0.28 -14.82 -0.39
N ASP A 135 -0.55 -15.66 -1.39
CA ASP A 135 0.03 -16.99 -1.51
C ASP A 135 1.49 -16.96 -1.98
N ILE A 136 1.85 -15.98 -2.83
CA ILE A 136 3.19 -15.86 -3.44
C ILE A 136 4.11 -14.94 -2.63
N LEU A 137 3.59 -13.85 -2.07
CA LEU A 137 4.36 -12.92 -1.25
C LEU A 137 4.52 -13.47 0.16
N VAL A 138 5.66 -14.13 0.38
CA VAL A 138 6.26 -14.18 1.71
C VAL A 138 6.70 -12.76 2.05
N LEU A 139 5.88 -12.05 2.82
CA LEU A 139 6.31 -10.78 3.40
C LEU A 139 7.61 -11.04 4.17
N PRO A 140 8.65 -10.20 4.00
CA PRO A 140 9.88 -10.37 4.75
C PRO A 140 9.54 -10.39 6.23
N GLU A 141 9.93 -11.47 6.91
CA GLU A 141 9.73 -11.57 8.35
C GLU A 141 10.43 -10.39 9.00
N VAL A 142 9.67 -9.57 9.75
CA VAL A 142 10.24 -8.47 10.51
C VAL A 142 11.00 -9.10 11.67
N THR A 143 12.28 -9.41 11.47
CA THR A 143 13.12 -10.08 12.46
C THR A 143 13.48 -9.17 13.65
N THR A 144 13.25 -7.86 13.51
CA THR A 144 13.62 -6.85 14.50
C THR A 144 12.39 -6.11 15.00
N ASP A 145 12.14 -6.13 16.32
CA ASP A 145 11.05 -5.38 16.93
C ASP A 145 11.09 -3.90 16.47
N PRO A 146 10.03 -3.37 15.83
CA PRO A 146 9.98 -1.99 15.36
C PRO A 146 10.28 -0.93 16.43
N LEU A 147 10.03 -1.25 17.70
CA LEU A 147 10.36 -0.37 18.82
C LEU A 147 11.86 -0.32 19.11
N LYS A 148 12.62 -1.39 18.85
CA LYS A 148 14.10 -1.36 18.91
C LYS A 148 14.66 -0.41 17.85
N VAL A 149 14.12 -0.46 16.64
CA VAL A 149 14.48 0.46 15.55
C VAL A 149 14.17 1.91 15.94
N THR A 150 12.96 2.15 16.45
CA THR A 150 12.54 3.49 16.91
C THR A 150 13.46 4.04 18.01
N LEU A 151 13.86 3.23 18.98
CA LEU A 151 14.77 3.65 20.05
C LEU A 151 16.17 3.99 19.52
N ASN A 152 16.67 3.25 18.51
CA ASN A 152 17.94 3.58 17.86
C ASN A 152 17.89 4.93 17.13
N ASP A 153 16.77 5.26 16.49
CA ASP A 153 16.61 6.54 15.82
C ASP A 153 16.44 7.71 16.80
N LEU A 154 15.77 7.49 17.93
CA LEU A 154 15.70 8.47 19.02
C LEU A 154 17.09 8.71 19.63
N GLU A 155 17.91 7.67 19.77
CA GLU A 155 19.31 7.79 20.19
C GLU A 155 20.15 8.66 19.26
N LYS A 156 20.01 8.48 17.94
CA LYS A 156 20.67 9.35 16.95
C LYS A 156 20.24 10.82 17.11
N HIS A 157 18.97 11.08 17.41
CA HIS A 157 18.48 12.45 17.63
C HIS A 157 19.03 13.06 18.92
N VAL A 158 18.96 12.33 20.04
CA VAL A 158 19.56 12.77 21.32
C VAL A 158 21.07 12.98 21.19
N GLY A 159 21.74 12.17 20.37
CA GLY A 159 23.18 12.29 20.11
C GLY A 159 23.63 13.63 19.53
N LYS A 160 22.70 14.41 18.95
CA LYS A 160 22.92 15.74 18.38
C LYS A 160 22.71 16.89 19.37
N MET A 161 22.23 16.61 20.59
CA MET A 161 22.00 17.61 21.63
C MET A 161 23.31 18.05 22.30
N ASP A 162 23.25 19.13 23.11
CA ASP A 162 24.36 19.53 23.96
C ASP A 162 24.73 18.42 24.97
N LYS A 163 25.94 18.49 25.53
CA LYS A 163 26.51 17.42 26.35
C LYS A 163 25.60 17.01 27.52
N SER A 164 25.03 17.98 28.23
CA SER A 164 24.17 17.69 29.38
C SER A 164 22.86 17.03 28.92
N SER A 165 22.25 17.57 27.87
CA SER A 165 20.98 17.06 27.36
C SER A 165 21.14 15.68 26.70
N LYS A 166 22.27 15.43 26.06
CA LYS A 166 22.62 14.14 25.49
C LYS A 166 22.72 13.04 26.56
N GLU A 167 23.44 13.30 27.65
CA GLU A 167 23.62 12.32 28.73
C GLU A 167 22.29 11.90 29.37
N GLU A 168 21.42 12.86 29.64
CA GLU A 168 20.09 12.59 30.21
C GLU A 168 19.14 11.93 29.20
N GLY A 169 19.14 12.37 27.94
CA GLY A 169 18.35 11.74 26.88
C GLY A 169 18.75 10.27 26.64
N LEU A 170 20.05 9.95 26.66
CA LEU A 170 20.55 8.58 26.52
C LEU A 170 20.11 7.69 27.69
N LYS A 171 20.04 8.25 28.90
CA LYS A 171 19.52 7.55 30.08
C LYS A 171 18.04 7.20 29.92
N LEU A 172 17.23 8.11 29.37
CA LEU A 172 15.81 7.85 29.08
C LEU A 172 15.65 6.75 28.03
N ILE A 173 16.45 6.77 26.96
CA ILE A 173 16.42 5.72 25.92
C ILE A 173 16.79 4.35 26.49
N ASN A 174 17.85 4.26 27.31
CA ASN A 174 18.22 3.00 27.95
C ASN A 174 17.17 2.48 28.92
N THR A 175 16.43 3.37 29.58
CA THR A 175 15.29 3.00 30.42
C THR A 175 14.18 2.37 29.57
N ALA A 176 13.84 2.99 28.43
CA ALA A 176 12.84 2.45 27.52
C ALA A 176 13.26 1.10 26.90
N ARG A 177 14.55 0.91 26.57
CA ARG A 177 15.10 -0.39 26.13
C ARG A 177 14.90 -1.48 27.20
N THR A 178 15.19 -1.15 28.45
CA THR A 178 14.98 -2.09 29.57
C THR A 178 13.51 -2.45 29.73
N SER A 179 12.60 -1.48 29.59
CA SER A 179 11.15 -1.72 29.63
C SER A 179 10.65 -2.55 28.46
N LEU A 180 11.24 -2.37 27.27
CA LEU A 180 10.94 -3.18 26.08
C LEU A 180 11.36 -4.65 26.29
N ASP A 181 12.59 -4.89 26.75
CA ASP A 181 13.05 -6.24 27.06
C ASP A 181 12.23 -6.91 28.17
N ALA A 182 11.79 -6.14 29.16
CA ALA A 182 10.92 -6.63 30.23
C ALA A 182 9.52 -7.02 29.70
N ARG A 183 8.98 -6.25 28.74
CA ARG A 183 7.71 -6.56 28.05
C ARG A 183 7.84 -7.83 27.22
N GLU A 184 8.93 -7.99 26.47
CA GLU A 184 9.20 -9.20 25.67
C GLU A 184 9.25 -10.48 26.53
N LYS A 185 9.72 -10.36 27.78
CA LYS A 185 9.86 -11.48 28.73
C LYS A 185 8.68 -11.65 29.68
N ALA A 186 7.68 -10.77 29.64
CA ALA A 186 6.59 -10.78 30.60
C ALA A 186 5.61 -11.94 30.36
N ALA A 187 5.18 -12.60 31.45
CA ALA A 187 4.04 -13.52 31.39
C ALA A 187 2.74 -12.74 31.08
N LYS A 188 1.72 -13.43 30.55
CA LYS A 188 0.43 -12.81 30.11
C LYS A 188 -0.20 -11.87 31.16
N GLN A 189 -0.07 -12.18 32.45
CA GLN A 189 -0.64 -11.36 33.54
C GLN A 189 0.12 -10.04 33.77
N ASP A 190 1.41 -9.97 33.46
CA ASP A 190 2.26 -8.80 33.65
C ASP A 190 2.44 -7.97 32.37
N ALA A 191 2.08 -8.55 31.21
CA ALA A 191 2.25 -7.94 29.89
C ALA A 191 1.60 -6.55 29.81
N LYS A 192 0.39 -6.37 30.37
CA LYS A 192 -0.29 -5.07 30.37
C LYS A 192 0.48 -4.01 31.17
N LYS A 193 0.97 -4.37 32.35
CA LYS A 193 1.75 -3.46 33.21
C LYS A 193 3.07 -3.06 32.53
N MET A 194 3.72 -3.99 31.84
CA MET A 194 4.94 -3.70 31.08
C MET A 194 4.66 -2.84 29.84
N ASP A 195 3.53 -3.06 29.16
CA ASP A 195 3.07 -2.22 28.05
C ASP A 195 2.83 -0.76 28.50
N ASP A 196 2.10 -0.57 29.60
CA ASP A 196 1.82 0.75 30.18
C ASP A 196 3.13 1.47 30.57
N ARG A 197 4.08 0.73 31.16
CA ARG A 197 5.41 1.27 31.51
C ARG A 197 6.19 1.71 30.28
N LEU A 198 6.25 0.87 29.25
CA LEU A 198 6.95 1.18 28.00
C LEU A 198 6.34 2.41 27.32
N ARG A 199 5.01 2.53 27.28
CA ARG A 199 4.31 3.72 26.75
C ARG A 199 4.71 4.98 27.50
N GLN A 200 4.80 4.91 28.84
CA GLN A 200 5.20 6.05 29.65
C GLN A 200 6.66 6.44 29.39
N ASP A 201 7.58 5.48 29.25
CA ASP A 201 8.99 5.75 28.95
C ASP A 201 9.15 6.40 27.57
N LEU A 202 8.43 5.92 26.56
CA LEU A 202 8.42 6.53 25.22
C LEU A 202 7.86 7.97 25.25
N LYS A 203 6.80 8.21 26.03
CA LYS A 203 6.24 9.56 26.22
C LYS A 203 7.24 10.49 26.91
N ASN A 204 8.01 9.99 27.86
CA ASN A 204 9.06 10.76 28.54
C ASN A 204 10.15 11.17 27.55
N ILE A 205 10.62 10.25 26.70
CA ILE A 205 11.60 10.55 25.64
C ILE A 205 11.05 11.59 24.66
N GLN A 206 9.79 11.44 24.22
CA GLN A 206 9.17 12.40 23.30
C GLN A 206 9.08 13.80 23.90
N THR A 207 8.67 13.89 25.17
CA THR A 207 8.57 15.17 25.89
C THR A 207 9.95 15.80 26.07
N TYR A 208 10.95 14.98 26.37
CA TYR A 208 12.33 15.40 26.50
C TYR A 208 12.87 15.99 25.19
N ILE A 209 12.73 15.26 24.08
CA ILE A 209 13.18 15.74 22.76
C ILE A 209 12.49 17.04 22.39
N LYS A 210 11.18 17.17 22.59
CA LYS A 210 10.45 18.42 22.30
C LYS A 210 10.94 19.63 23.10
N LYS A 211 11.48 19.42 24.30
CA LYS A 211 11.98 20.50 25.16
C LYS A 211 13.39 20.94 24.76
N HIS A 212 14.16 20.07 24.10
CA HIS A 212 15.58 20.25 23.79
C HIS A 212 15.89 20.24 22.27
N ALA A 213 14.86 20.25 21.43
CA ALA A 213 14.92 20.45 19.98
C ALA A 213 14.57 21.89 19.63
#